data_AF-A0A1F7SLU7-F1
#
_entry.id   AF-A0A1F7SLU7-F1
#
_cell.length_a   1.000
_cell.length_b   1.000
_cell.length_c   1.000
_cell.angle_alpha   90.00
_cell.angle_beta   90.00
_cell.angle_gamma   90.00
#
_symmetry.space_group_name_H-M   'P 1'
#
loop_
_entity.id
_entity.type
_entity.pdbx_description
1 polymer ?
#
loop_
_entity_poly.entity_id
_entity_poly.type
_entity_poly.pdbx_seq_one_letter_code
_entity_poly.pdbx_strand_id
1 'polypeptide(L)'
;MQYNKITITLTCWAFFLCGYVFSAEQTQPLDLKKEAQNTINKAEENKILYYYNPAGKRDPFKSPLDEIKEQSAVVETGEVLEGIRKFSISTLRLTGIMSKGSDSIAIVKAPDGKSYSLKKDSRVGPNGTVREVHRDKVVIEDKYRIDEKDYTGKTTTKTISNKIILSLQQKEGGKN
;
A
#
# COMPACT_ATOMS: atom_id res chain seq x y z
N MET A 1 45.55 -35.45 62.88
CA MET A 1 44.80 -34.17 62.94
C MET A 1 45.36 -33.34 64.09
N GLN A 2 46.25 -32.37 63.79
CA GLN A 2 46.54 -31.23 64.66
C GLN A 2 47.00 -30.07 63.77
N TYR A 3 46.16 -29.03 63.71
CA TYR A 3 46.37 -27.79 62.99
C TYR A 3 47.41 -26.93 63.72
N ASN A 4 48.39 -26.40 63.00
CA ASN A 4 49.40 -25.51 63.58
C ASN A 4 48.93 -24.06 63.49
N LYS A 5 48.79 -23.43 64.66
CA LYS A 5 48.10 -22.16 64.96
C LYS A 5 48.84 -20.90 64.49
N ILE A 6 49.73 -21.01 63.51
CA ILE A 6 50.68 -19.94 63.13
C ILE A 6 50.28 -19.26 61.82
N THR A 7 49.46 -19.90 60.98
CA THR A 7 49.09 -19.34 59.66
C THR A 7 47.87 -18.43 59.66
N ILE A 8 47.12 -18.33 60.77
CA ILE A 8 45.88 -17.52 60.85
C ILE A 8 46.13 -16.13 61.50
N THR A 9 47.26 -15.93 62.18
CA THR A 9 47.57 -14.66 62.86
C THR A 9 48.23 -13.61 61.94
N LEU A 10 48.67 -13.99 60.74
CA LEU A 10 49.33 -13.07 59.80
C LEU A 10 48.35 -12.28 58.91
N THR A 11 47.10 -12.72 58.78
CA THR A 11 46.07 -12.05 57.96
C THR A 11 45.26 -11.00 58.72
N CYS A 12 45.41 -10.92 60.05
CA CYS A 12 44.66 -9.98 60.90
C CYS A 12 45.39 -8.63 61.14
N TRP A 13 46.64 -8.47 60.69
CA TRP A 13 47.42 -7.23 60.91
C TRP A 13 47.36 -6.24 59.73
N ALA A 14 46.72 -6.60 58.61
CA ALA A 14 46.56 -5.72 57.44
C ALA A 14 45.30 -4.83 57.50
N PHE A 15 44.40 -5.05 58.46
CA PHE A 15 43.16 -4.25 58.60
C PHE A 15 43.27 -3.13 59.65
N PHE A 16 44.46 -2.88 60.21
CA PHE A 16 44.69 -1.89 61.27
C PHE A 16 45.48 -0.65 60.78
N LEU A 17 45.26 -0.19 59.53
CA LEU A 17 46.00 0.96 58.99
C LEU A 17 45.22 2.00 58.16
N CYS A 18 43.87 2.00 58.16
CA CYS A 18 43.13 2.89 57.24
C CYS A 18 41.93 3.62 57.87
N GLY A 19 41.96 3.90 59.18
CA GLY A 19 40.76 4.37 59.87
C GLY A 19 40.93 5.52 60.83
N TYR A 20 41.68 6.59 60.51
CA TYR A 20 41.59 7.89 61.20
C TYR A 20 42.23 9.01 60.38
N VAL A 21 41.46 9.70 59.53
CA VAL A 21 41.50 11.18 59.42
C VAL A 21 40.11 11.64 58.96
N PHE A 22 39.36 12.17 59.93
CA PHE A 22 38.11 12.88 59.78
C PHE A 22 38.45 14.37 59.60
N SER A 23 38.16 14.94 58.43
CA SER A 23 38.22 16.39 58.20
C SER A 23 36.84 16.81 57.69
N ALA A 24 36.09 17.53 58.53
CA ALA A 24 34.77 18.06 58.20
C ALA A 24 34.92 19.35 57.39
N GLU A 25 34.53 19.31 56.11
CA GLU A 25 34.51 20.48 55.23
C GLU A 25 33.09 21.07 55.22
N GLN A 26 32.95 22.28 55.78
CA GLN A 26 31.69 23.00 55.88
C GLN A 26 31.53 23.92 54.66
N THR A 27 30.80 23.47 53.63
CA THR A 27 30.50 24.27 52.44
C THR A 27 29.38 25.29 52.72
N GLN A 28 29.64 26.57 52.45
CA GLN A 28 28.74 27.70 52.70
C GLN A 28 27.59 27.79 51.66
N PRO A 29 26.43 28.37 52.00
CA PRO A 29 25.21 28.38 51.17
C PRO A 29 25.27 29.18 49.85
N LEU A 30 26.37 29.88 49.56
CA LEU A 30 26.52 30.71 48.35
C LEU A 30 26.83 29.88 47.10
N ASP A 31 27.39 28.67 47.26
CA ASP A 31 27.76 27.80 46.16
C ASP A 31 26.55 27.14 45.47
N LEU A 32 25.51 26.82 46.24
CA LEU A 32 24.27 26.20 45.71
C LEU A 32 23.55 27.09 44.69
N LYS A 33 23.55 28.41 44.90
CA LYS A 33 22.87 29.35 43.98
C LYS A 33 23.65 29.55 42.68
N LYS A 34 24.98 29.56 42.75
CA LYS A 34 25.84 29.64 41.56
C LYS A 34 25.80 28.35 40.75
N GLU A 35 25.75 27.20 41.42
CA GLU A 35 25.61 25.90 40.78
C GLU A 35 24.23 25.72 40.11
N ALA A 36 23.15 26.16 40.78
CA ALA A 36 21.81 26.18 40.19
C ALA A 36 21.72 27.08 38.95
N GLN A 37 22.35 28.26 38.98
CA GLN A 37 22.34 29.15 37.80
C GLN A 37 23.16 28.57 36.64
N ASN A 38 24.29 27.93 36.92
CA ASN A 38 25.11 27.29 35.88
C ASN A 38 24.43 26.05 35.27
N THR A 39 23.66 25.29 36.05
CA THR A 39 22.89 24.14 35.51
C THR A 39 21.74 24.60 34.62
N ILE A 40 21.06 25.70 34.94
CA ILE A 40 20.03 26.29 34.09
C ILE A 40 20.64 26.82 32.78
N ASN A 41 21.73 27.59 32.85
CA ASN A 41 22.38 28.13 31.65
C ASN A 41 22.93 27.01 30.74
N LYS A 42 23.48 25.94 31.33
CA LYS A 42 23.96 24.75 30.60
C LYS A 42 22.82 23.94 29.95
N ALA A 43 21.64 23.94 30.55
CA ALA A 43 20.43 23.31 30.00
C ALA A 43 19.82 24.13 28.85
N GLU A 44 19.90 25.46 28.91
CA GLU A 44 19.49 26.35 27.81
C GLU A 44 20.45 26.27 26.61
N GLU A 45 21.76 26.16 26.85
CA GLU A 45 22.78 25.99 25.80
C GLU A 45 22.65 24.64 25.05
N ASN A 46 22.13 23.60 25.73
CA ASN A 46 21.91 22.26 25.14
C ASN A 46 20.49 22.04 24.60
N LYS A 47 19.68 23.09 24.44
CA LYS A 47 18.33 22.95 23.89
C LYS A 47 18.42 22.78 22.37
N ILE A 48 18.67 21.56 21.90
CA ILE A 48 18.57 21.21 20.48
C ILE A 48 17.13 21.53 20.04
N LEU A 49 16.97 22.59 19.26
CA LEU A 49 15.68 23.03 18.75
C LEU A 49 15.20 21.97 17.74
N TYR A 50 14.38 21.03 18.17
CA TYR A 50 13.81 20.03 17.27
C TYR A 50 12.81 20.71 16.33
N TYR A 51 13.18 20.82 15.05
CA TYR A 51 12.33 21.35 14.00
C TYR A 51 11.95 20.24 13.03
N TYR A 52 10.66 19.91 12.96
CA TYR A 52 10.15 18.90 12.05
C TYR A 52 10.03 19.48 10.63
N ASN A 53 10.84 18.97 9.69
CA ASN A 53 10.71 19.29 8.27
C ASN A 53 9.86 18.22 7.55
N PRO A 54 8.64 18.55 7.10
CA PRO A 54 7.78 17.62 6.36
C PRO A 54 8.15 17.47 4.87
N ALA A 55 9.08 18.27 4.33
CA ALA A 55 9.40 18.26 2.91
C ALA A 55 9.91 16.89 2.44
N GLY A 56 9.31 16.36 1.37
CA GLY A 56 9.68 15.07 0.77
C GLY A 56 9.16 13.83 1.51
N LYS A 57 8.43 13.98 2.62
CA LYS A 57 7.77 12.86 3.31
C LYS A 57 6.38 12.62 2.73
N ARG A 58 5.94 11.35 2.78
CA ARG A 58 4.58 10.97 2.35
C ARG A 58 3.55 11.60 3.27
N ASP A 59 2.46 12.12 2.70
CA ASP A 59 1.38 12.75 3.45
C ASP A 59 0.68 11.69 4.34
N PRO A 60 0.71 11.83 5.68
CA PRO A 60 0.13 10.86 6.60
C PRO A 60 -1.40 10.81 6.55
N PHE A 61 -2.05 11.79 5.91
CA PHE A 61 -3.49 11.86 5.75
C PHE A 61 -3.99 11.37 4.40
N LYS A 62 -3.08 11.00 3.49
CA LYS A 62 -3.45 10.39 2.21
C LYS A 62 -3.40 8.87 2.28
N SER A 63 -4.47 8.23 1.82
CA SER A 63 -4.54 6.78 1.77
C SER A 63 -3.46 6.22 0.85
N PRO A 64 -2.74 5.16 1.24
CA PRO A 64 -1.85 4.44 0.33
C PRO A 64 -2.53 3.98 -0.96
N LEU A 65 -3.85 3.81 -0.96
CA LEU A 65 -4.61 3.33 -2.12
C LEU A 65 -4.88 4.41 -3.17
N ASP A 66 -4.83 5.69 -2.79
CA ASP A 66 -5.10 6.79 -3.73
C ASP A 66 -3.97 6.92 -4.76
N GLU A 67 -2.71 6.72 -4.34
CA GLU A 67 -1.53 6.68 -5.23
C GLU A 67 -1.58 5.48 -6.19
N ILE A 68 -2.11 4.34 -5.75
CA ILE A 68 -2.24 3.12 -6.58
C ILE A 68 -3.33 3.32 -7.65
N LYS A 69 -4.40 4.06 -7.31
CA LYS A 69 -5.51 4.32 -8.24
C LYS A 69 -5.08 5.22 -9.40
N GLU A 70 -4.18 6.18 -9.16
CA GLU A 70 -3.60 7.01 -10.22
C GLU A 70 -2.72 6.20 -11.18
N GLN A 71 -2.00 5.19 -10.69
CA GLN A 71 -1.16 4.32 -11.53
C GLN A 71 -1.96 3.28 -12.32
N SER A 72 -3.12 2.87 -11.82
CA SER A 72 -3.97 1.83 -12.44
C SER A 72 -4.81 2.33 -13.62
N ALA A 73 -4.88 3.65 -13.83
CA ALA A 73 -5.68 4.29 -14.88
C ALA A 73 -4.88 4.63 -16.15
N VAL A 74 -3.61 4.25 -16.23
CA VAL A 74 -2.81 4.43 -17.45
C VAL A 74 -2.93 3.18 -18.32
N VAL A 75 -4.11 3.01 -18.91
CA VAL A 75 -4.17 2.31 -20.20
C VAL A 75 -3.53 3.24 -21.21
N GLU A 76 -2.66 2.70 -22.06
CA GLU A 76 -1.72 3.35 -23.00
C GLU A 76 -2.27 4.49 -23.89
N THR A 77 -3.56 4.81 -23.81
CA THR A 77 -4.25 5.87 -24.56
C THR A 77 -4.54 7.14 -23.72
N GLY A 78 -4.28 7.14 -22.41
CA GLY A 78 -4.60 8.30 -21.54
C GLY A 78 -6.11 8.53 -21.36
N GLU A 79 -6.96 7.58 -21.81
CA GLU A 79 -8.40 7.62 -21.58
C GLU A 79 -8.72 7.12 -20.17
N VAL A 80 -9.40 7.95 -19.37
CA VAL A 80 -9.95 7.54 -18.08
C VAL A 80 -11.03 6.47 -18.31
N LEU A 81 -10.80 5.25 -17.82
CA LEU A 81 -11.75 4.15 -17.96
C LEU A 81 -12.89 4.27 -16.93
N GLU A 82 -14.08 4.65 -17.40
CA GLU A 82 -15.27 4.81 -16.56
C GLU A 82 -16.29 3.68 -16.73
N GLY A 83 -17.11 3.49 -15.68
CA GLY A 83 -18.23 2.56 -15.71
C GLY A 83 -17.82 1.10 -15.96
N ILE A 84 -18.35 0.51 -17.03
CA ILE A 84 -18.06 -0.88 -17.41
C ILE A 84 -16.68 -1.05 -18.07
N ARG A 85 -16.04 0.05 -18.50
CA ARG A 85 -14.76 0.00 -19.23
C ARG A 85 -13.58 -0.38 -18.34
N LYS A 86 -13.69 -0.20 -17.02
CA LYS A 86 -12.63 -0.58 -16.06
C LYS A 86 -12.53 -2.09 -15.81
N PHE A 87 -13.57 -2.86 -16.18
CA PHE A 87 -13.63 -4.28 -15.88
C PHE A 87 -13.19 -5.11 -17.09
N SER A 88 -12.40 -6.16 -16.86
CA SER A 88 -12.07 -7.11 -17.93
C SER A 88 -13.33 -7.86 -18.40
N ILE A 89 -13.43 -8.11 -19.70
CA ILE A 89 -14.60 -8.73 -20.34
C ILE A 89 -14.87 -10.13 -19.77
N SER A 90 -13.82 -10.88 -19.41
CA SER A 90 -13.93 -12.23 -18.82
C SER A 90 -14.60 -12.25 -17.44
N THR A 91 -14.58 -11.12 -16.73
CA THR A 91 -15.18 -11.00 -15.39
C THR A 91 -16.67 -10.63 -15.44
N LEU A 92 -17.16 -10.20 -16.61
CA LEU A 92 -18.54 -9.82 -16.83
C LEU A 92 -19.42 -11.06 -16.99
N ARG A 93 -20.62 -11.02 -16.42
CA ARG A 93 -21.61 -12.09 -16.56
C ARG A 93 -22.85 -11.58 -17.27
N LEU A 94 -23.24 -12.22 -18.37
CA LEU A 94 -24.48 -11.90 -19.07
C LEU A 94 -25.68 -12.45 -18.27
N THR A 95 -26.51 -11.53 -17.77
CA THR A 95 -27.66 -11.87 -16.90
C THR A 95 -29.00 -11.80 -17.61
N GLY A 96 -29.11 -11.02 -18.68
CA GLY A 96 -30.35 -10.90 -19.43
C GLY A 96 -30.13 -10.29 -20.80
N ILE A 97 -31.06 -10.55 -21.72
CA ILE A 97 -31.15 -9.87 -23.01
C ILE A 97 -32.59 -9.45 -23.20
N MET A 98 -32.79 -8.18 -23.54
CA MET A 98 -34.08 -7.59 -23.86
C MET A 98 -34.07 -7.22 -25.34
N SER A 99 -35.04 -7.71 -26.10
CA SER A 99 -35.21 -7.35 -27.51
C SER A 99 -36.50 -6.54 -27.70
N LYS A 100 -36.40 -5.40 -28.39
CA LYS A 100 -37.52 -4.56 -28.77
C LYS A 100 -37.41 -4.26 -30.27
N GLY A 101 -38.22 -4.94 -31.09
CA GLY A 101 -38.16 -4.81 -32.54
C GLY A 101 -36.80 -5.27 -33.08
N SER A 102 -36.10 -4.40 -33.81
CA SER A 102 -34.74 -4.64 -34.31
C SER A 102 -33.64 -4.44 -33.26
N ASP A 103 -33.94 -3.74 -32.17
CA ASP A 103 -32.94 -3.38 -31.18
C ASP A 103 -32.88 -4.43 -30.08
N SER A 104 -31.66 -4.86 -29.75
CA SER A 104 -31.41 -5.76 -28.63
C SER A 104 -30.45 -5.13 -27.65
N ILE A 105 -30.77 -5.24 -26.37
CA ILE A 105 -30.02 -4.71 -25.24
C ILE A 105 -29.64 -5.88 -24.36
N ALA A 106 -28.35 -6.08 -24.15
CA ALA A 106 -27.84 -7.06 -23.20
C ALA A 106 -27.63 -6.40 -21.83
N ILE A 107 -27.93 -7.12 -20.77
CA ILE A 107 -27.68 -6.72 -19.38
C ILE A 107 -26.56 -7.60 -18.84
N VAL A 108 -25.49 -6.97 -18.41
CA VAL A 108 -24.31 -7.66 -17.86
C VAL A 108 -24.07 -7.21 -16.43
N LYS A 109 -23.70 -8.16 -15.57
CA LYS A 109 -23.30 -7.92 -14.20
C LYS A 109 -21.78 -7.87 -14.10
N ALA A 110 -21.26 -6.81 -13.52
CA ALA A 110 -19.84 -6.64 -13.27
C ALA A 110 -19.45 -7.16 -11.87
N PRO A 111 -18.14 -7.32 -11.59
CA PRO A 111 -17.64 -7.77 -10.29
C PRO A 111 -18.01 -6.88 -9.11
N ASP A 112 -18.32 -5.60 -9.34
CA ASP A 112 -18.84 -4.68 -8.32
C ASP A 112 -20.30 -4.95 -7.92
N GLY A 113 -20.93 -5.95 -8.54
CA GLY A 113 -22.32 -6.31 -8.32
C GLY A 113 -23.33 -5.45 -9.07
N LYS A 114 -22.88 -4.38 -9.77
CA LYS A 114 -23.74 -3.51 -10.56
C LYS A 114 -24.06 -4.15 -11.91
N SER A 115 -25.21 -3.79 -12.44
CA SER A 115 -25.65 -4.22 -13.78
C SER A 115 -25.54 -3.07 -14.76
N TYR A 116 -25.06 -3.36 -15.96
CA TYR A 116 -24.83 -2.42 -17.05
C TYR A 116 -25.56 -2.89 -18.30
N SER A 117 -26.04 -1.95 -19.11
CA SER A 117 -26.68 -2.24 -20.40
C SER A 117 -25.69 -2.10 -21.54
N LEU A 118 -25.64 -3.10 -22.41
CA LEU A 118 -24.83 -3.14 -23.62
C LEU A 118 -25.73 -3.10 -24.85
N LYS A 119 -25.40 -2.22 -25.79
CA LYS A 119 -26.00 -2.15 -27.12
C LYS A 119 -24.95 -2.47 -28.17
N LYS A 120 -25.38 -2.65 -29.42
CA LYS A 120 -24.47 -2.67 -30.56
C LYS A 120 -23.52 -1.45 -30.51
N ASP A 121 -22.25 -1.69 -30.80
CA ASP A 121 -21.15 -0.71 -30.83
C ASP A 121 -20.83 -0.04 -29.47
N SER A 122 -21.36 -0.56 -28.35
CA SER A 122 -20.98 -0.10 -27.02
C SER A 122 -19.54 -0.53 -26.66
N ARG A 123 -18.77 0.37 -26.05
CA ARG A 123 -17.44 0.08 -25.50
C ARG A 123 -17.57 -0.70 -24.17
N VAL A 124 -16.81 -1.78 -24.03
CA VAL A 124 -16.85 -2.68 -22.88
C VAL A 124 -15.43 -3.11 -22.50
N GLY A 125 -15.11 -3.06 -21.21
CA GLY A 125 -13.74 -3.25 -20.76
C GLY A 125 -12.71 -2.27 -21.37
N PRO A 126 -11.41 -2.60 -21.29
CA PRO A 126 -10.35 -1.71 -21.73
C PRO A 126 -10.44 -1.39 -23.23
N ASN A 127 -10.56 -2.43 -24.06
CA ASN A 127 -10.50 -2.31 -25.53
C ASN A 127 -11.63 -3.05 -26.27
N GLY A 128 -12.65 -3.53 -25.54
CA GLY A 128 -13.75 -4.28 -26.13
C GLY A 128 -14.79 -3.40 -26.79
N THR A 129 -15.37 -3.90 -27.88
CA THR A 129 -16.52 -3.31 -28.56
C THR A 129 -17.56 -4.38 -28.85
N VAL A 130 -18.82 -4.11 -28.51
CA VAL A 130 -19.93 -5.02 -28.79
C VAL A 130 -20.24 -5.00 -30.27
N ARG A 131 -20.13 -6.15 -30.95
CA ARG A 131 -20.44 -6.27 -32.37
C ARG A 131 -21.90 -6.62 -32.61
N GLU A 132 -22.39 -7.62 -31.87
CA GLU A 132 -23.75 -8.13 -32.04
C GLU A 132 -24.34 -8.58 -30.71
N VAL A 133 -25.65 -8.40 -30.57
CA VAL A 133 -26.45 -8.89 -29.44
C VAL A 133 -27.50 -9.83 -30.02
N HIS A 134 -27.35 -11.13 -29.78
CA HIS A 134 -28.35 -12.14 -30.12
C HIS A 134 -29.26 -12.40 -28.92
N ARG A 135 -30.20 -13.34 -29.05
CA ARG A 135 -31.18 -13.68 -27.99
C ARG A 135 -30.56 -14.42 -26.80
N ASP A 136 -29.47 -15.14 -27.02
CA ASP A 136 -28.82 -16.04 -26.07
C ASP A 136 -27.38 -15.65 -25.75
N LYS A 137 -26.77 -14.79 -26.56
CA LYS A 137 -25.36 -14.43 -26.44
C LYS A 137 -25.05 -13.02 -26.97
N VAL A 138 -23.93 -12.48 -26.49
CA VAL A 138 -23.35 -11.21 -26.95
C VAL A 138 -21.99 -11.49 -27.54
N VAL A 139 -21.73 -10.95 -28.74
CA VAL A 139 -20.45 -11.05 -29.43
C VAL A 139 -19.68 -9.74 -29.21
N ILE A 140 -18.52 -9.86 -28.58
CA ILE A 140 -17.61 -8.75 -28.28
C ILE A 140 -16.32 -8.98 -29.06
N GLU A 141 -15.82 -7.93 -29.68
CA GLU A 141 -14.48 -7.90 -30.26
C GLU A 141 -13.55 -7.14 -29.32
N ASP A 142 -12.48 -7.79 -28.88
CA ASP A 142 -11.46 -7.21 -28.01
C ASP A 142 -10.16 -7.00 -28.81
N LYS A 143 -9.74 -5.74 -28.92
CA LYS A 143 -8.58 -5.36 -29.74
C LYS A 143 -7.43 -4.96 -28.84
N TYR A 144 -6.31 -5.66 -28.92
CA TYR A 144 -5.12 -5.31 -28.16
C TYR A 144 -3.96 -5.02 -29.12
N ARG A 145 -3.19 -3.99 -28.76
CA ARG A 145 -1.95 -3.63 -29.44
C ARG A 145 -0.83 -4.30 -28.65
N ILE A 146 0.04 -5.00 -29.35
CA ILE A 146 1.28 -5.54 -28.79
C ILE A 146 2.44 -4.86 -29.47
N ASP A 147 3.37 -4.37 -28.67
CA ASP A 147 4.62 -3.80 -29.13
C ASP A 147 5.68 -4.89 -29.09
N GLU A 148 6.07 -5.37 -30.26
CA GLU A 148 7.12 -6.37 -30.41
C GLU A 148 8.45 -5.65 -30.61
N LYS A 149 9.47 -6.02 -29.82
CA LYS A 149 10.82 -5.50 -29.97
C LYS A 149 11.67 -6.51 -30.71
N ASP A 150 12.20 -6.10 -31.86
CA ASP A 150 13.21 -6.88 -32.57
C ASP A 150 14.50 -6.94 -31.76
N TYR A 151 15.40 -7.88 -32.08
CA TYR A 151 16.74 -7.97 -31.49
C TYR A 151 17.60 -6.71 -31.74
N THR A 152 17.18 -5.86 -32.69
CA THR A 152 17.78 -4.55 -33.01
C THR A 152 17.23 -3.41 -32.15
N GLY A 153 16.24 -3.67 -31.29
CA GLY A 153 15.57 -2.66 -30.46
C GLY A 153 14.48 -1.87 -31.18
N LYS A 154 14.18 -2.17 -32.45
CA LYS A 154 13.06 -1.57 -33.18
C LYS A 154 11.73 -2.11 -32.66
N THR A 155 10.83 -1.21 -32.25
CA THR A 155 9.47 -1.58 -31.83
C THR A 155 8.54 -1.61 -33.05
N THR A 156 7.87 -2.74 -33.26
CA THR A 156 6.80 -2.89 -34.24
C THR A 156 5.48 -3.16 -33.51
N THR A 157 4.48 -2.32 -33.73
CA THR A 157 3.15 -2.52 -33.14
C THR A 157 2.31 -3.46 -34.01
N LYS A 158 1.85 -4.58 -33.45
CA LYS A 158 0.85 -5.47 -34.07
C LYS A 158 -0.48 -5.30 -33.36
N THR A 159 -1.57 -5.29 -34.12
CA THR A 159 -2.94 -5.26 -33.57
C THR A 159 -3.55 -6.64 -33.69
N ILE A 160 -3.99 -7.22 -32.57
CA ILE A 160 -4.67 -8.51 -32.54
C ILE A 160 -6.12 -8.27 -32.13
N SER A 161 -7.05 -8.98 -32.77
CA SER A 161 -8.48 -8.88 -32.52
C SER A 161 -9.04 -10.23 -32.08
N ASN A 162 -9.49 -10.32 -30.84
CA ASN A 162 -10.09 -11.51 -30.25
C ASN A 162 -11.62 -11.41 -30.29
N LYS A 163 -12.28 -12.52 -30.65
CA LYS A 163 -13.74 -12.64 -30.58
C LYS A 163 -14.11 -13.33 -29.27
N ILE A 164 -14.84 -12.63 -28.41
CA ILE A 164 -15.32 -13.13 -27.12
C ILE A 164 -16.84 -13.24 -27.17
N ILE A 165 -17.37 -14.36 -26.70
CA ILE A 165 -18.81 -14.62 -26.67
C ILE A 165 -19.24 -14.75 -25.20
N LEU A 166 -20.13 -13.86 -24.76
CA LEU A 166 -20.79 -14.00 -23.47
C LEU A 166 -22.11 -14.70 -23.69
N SER A 167 -22.31 -15.87 -23.07
CA SER A 167 -23.56 -16.63 -23.12
C SER A 167 -24.44 -16.32 -21.92
N LEU A 168 -25.75 -16.28 -22.16
CA LEU A 168 -26.75 -16.03 -21.13
C LEU A 168 -26.74 -17.21 -20.16
N GLN A 169 -26.47 -16.92 -18.88
CA GLN A 169 -26.47 -17.96 -17.84
C GLN A 169 -27.92 -18.38 -17.59
N GLN A 170 -28.26 -19.61 -17.94
CA GLN A 170 -29.53 -20.19 -17.51
C GLN A 170 -29.44 -20.42 -16.01
N LYS A 171 -30.37 -19.85 -15.23
CA LYS A 171 -30.54 -20.28 -13.85
C LYS A 171 -31.02 -21.73 -13.92
N GLU A 172 -30.17 -22.67 -13.52
CA GLU A 172 -30.63 -24.02 -13.21
C GLU A 172 -31.74 -23.87 -12.18
N GLY A 173 -32.95 -24.24 -12.58
CA GLY A 173 -34.14 -24.09 -11.75
C GLY A 173 -33.90 -24.76 -10.42
N GLY A 174 -34.01 -24.00 -9.33
CA GLY A 174 -34.10 -24.55 -8.00
C GLY A 174 -35.28 -25.51 -7.98
N LYS A 175 -34.99 -26.81 -7.88
CA LYS A 175 -35.97 -27.79 -7.47
C LYS A 175 -36.31 -27.45 -6.02
N ASN A 176 -37.44 -26.79 -5.82
CA ASN A 176 -38.11 -26.72 -4.52
C ASN A 176 -38.86 -28.03 -4.29
#